data_AF-A0A3C1GQ37-F1
#
_entry.id   AF-A0A3C1GQ37-F1
#
_cell.length_a   1.000
_cell.length_b   1.000
_cell.length_c   1.000
_cell.angle_alpha   90.00
_cell.angle_beta   90.00
_cell.angle_gamma   90.00
#
_symmetry.space_group_name_H-M   'P 1'
#
loop_
_entity.id
_entity.type
_entity.pdbx_description
1 polymer ?
#
loop_
_entity_poly.entity_id
_entity_poly.type
_entity_poly.pdbx_seq_one_letter_code
_entity_poly.pdbx_strand_id
1 'polypeptide(L)'
;MSSDELVNEVMERLKEQGFLMINEDFIDQLIITLHANVTAINSMTKIAELESQMLGSLLPKGSRQVESLKNLSIKIAEIAFNVEDVRHEQR
;
A
#
# COMPACT_ATOMS: atom_id res chain seq x y z
N MET A 1 -12.65 -16.52 35.42
CA MET A 1 -12.30 -15.83 34.17
C MET A 1 -11.56 -14.57 34.52
N SER A 2 -10.36 -14.40 33.97
CA SER A 2 -9.71 -13.09 33.99
C SER A 2 -10.46 -12.15 33.04
N SER A 3 -10.33 -10.84 33.24
CA SER A 3 -10.89 -9.85 32.31
C SER A 3 -10.36 -10.05 30.88
N ASP A 4 -9.12 -10.51 30.74
CA ASP A 4 -8.47 -10.72 29.43
C ASP A 4 -9.07 -11.90 28.66
N GLU A 5 -9.45 -12.99 29.36
CA GLU A 5 -10.17 -14.11 28.73
C GLU A 5 -11.52 -13.66 28.18
N LEU A 6 -12.26 -12.84 28.95
CA LEU A 6 -13.56 -12.32 28.53
C LEU A 6 -13.44 -11.39 27.32
N VAL A 7 -12.44 -10.51 27.32
CA VAL A 7 -12.20 -9.58 26.20
C VAL A 7 -11.86 -10.34 24.92
N ASN A 8 -10.99 -11.35 24.99
CA ASN A 8 -10.64 -12.15 23.82
C ASN A 8 -11.83 -12.93 23.27
N GLU A 9 -12.64 -13.54 24.14
CA GLU A 9 -13.87 -14.24 23.73
C GLU A 9 -14.89 -13.31 23.07
N VAL A 10 -15.07 -12.10 23.60
CA VAL A 10 -15.94 -11.08 22.99
C VAL A 10 -15.41 -10.65 21.63
N MET A 11 -14.10 -10.44 21.49
CA MET A 11 -13.48 -10.06 20.21
C MET A 11 -13.58 -11.18 19.17
N GLU A 12 -13.37 -12.45 19.55
CA GLU A 12 -13.59 -13.59 18.65
C GLU A 12 -15.04 -13.66 18.17
N ARG A 13 -16.02 -13.55 19.07
CA ARG A 13 -17.45 -13.58 18.69
C ARG A 13 -17.84 -12.41 17.78
N LEU A 14 -17.31 -11.21 18.03
CA LEU A 14 -17.53 -10.06 17.16
C LEU A 14 -16.89 -10.25 15.78
N LYS A 15 -15.73 -10.92 15.71
CA LYS A 15 -15.09 -11.32 14.45
C LYS A 15 -15.95 -12.33 13.70
N GLU A 16 -16.43 -13.39 14.35
CA GLU A 16 -17.31 -14.41 13.75
C GLU A 16 -18.63 -13.83 13.22
N GLN A 17 -19.15 -12.80 13.89
CA GLN A 17 -20.35 -12.09 13.47
C GLN A 17 -20.10 -11.02 12.39
N GLY A 18 -18.85 -10.86 11.95
CA GLY A 18 -18.46 -9.91 10.90
C GLY A 18 -18.38 -8.44 11.33
N PHE A 19 -18.54 -8.13 12.62
CA PHE A 19 -18.49 -6.74 13.12
C PHE A 19 -17.09 -6.12 13.11
N LEU A 20 -16.05 -6.94 13.08
CA LEU A 20 -14.65 -6.50 13.03
C LEU A 20 -14.05 -6.55 11.61
N MET A 21 -14.87 -6.87 10.60
CA MET A 21 -14.43 -6.88 9.20
C MET A 21 -14.29 -5.46 8.68
N ILE A 22 -13.26 -5.24 7.85
CA ILE A 22 -13.15 -3.99 7.11
C ILE A 22 -14.19 -4.07 5.99
N ASN A 23 -14.90 -2.98 5.76
CA ASN A 23 -15.89 -2.93 4.69
C ASN A 23 -15.24 -3.22 3.32
N GLU A 24 -15.78 -4.17 2.57
CA GLU A 24 -15.23 -4.60 1.26
C GLU A 24 -15.15 -3.42 0.27
N ASP A 25 -16.14 -2.50 0.24
CA ASP A 25 -16.09 -1.32 -0.63
C ASP A 25 -14.93 -0.39 -0.26
N PHE A 26 -14.60 -0.29 1.03
CA PHE A 26 -13.44 0.47 1.48
C PHE A 26 -12.14 -0.20 1.03
N ILE A 27 -12.03 -1.54 1.14
CA ILE A 27 -10.87 -2.29 0.66
C ILE A 27 -10.69 -2.09 -0.86
N ASP A 28 -11.76 -2.19 -1.63
CA ASP A 28 -11.71 -2.00 -3.09
C ASP A 28 -11.28 -0.58 -3.47
N GLN A 29 -11.83 0.45 -2.81
CA GLN A 29 -11.41 1.83 -3.03
C GLN A 29 -9.94 2.07 -2.66
N LEU A 30 -9.47 1.42 -1.59
CA LEU A 30 -8.08 1.51 -1.16
C LEU A 30 -7.14 0.88 -2.20
N ILE A 31 -7.46 -0.32 -2.69
CA ILE A 31 -6.69 -1.00 -3.75
C ILE A 31 -6.65 -0.16 -5.03
N ILE A 32 -7.79 0.37 -5.48
CA ILE A 32 -7.87 1.25 -6.65
C ILE A 32 -6.95 2.46 -6.48
N THR A 33 -7.00 3.11 -5.31
CA THR A 33 -6.20 4.29 -5.01
C THR A 33 -4.69 3.97 -5.00
N LEU A 34 -4.31 2.84 -4.41
CA LEU A 34 -2.92 2.39 -4.37
C LEU A 34 -2.40 2.10 -5.80
N HIS A 35 -3.19 1.46 -6.65
CA HIS A 35 -2.84 1.25 -8.05
C HIS A 35 -2.66 2.57 -8.82
N ALA A 36 -3.58 3.52 -8.65
CA ALA A 36 -3.46 4.83 -9.28
C ALA A 36 -2.17 5.56 -8.86
N ASN A 37 -1.80 5.47 -7.58
CA ASN A 37 -0.56 6.04 -7.05
C ASN A 37 0.69 5.37 -7.66
N VAL A 38 0.70 4.04 -7.78
CA VAL A 38 1.79 3.31 -8.45
C VAL A 38 1.94 3.77 -9.91
N THR A 39 0.85 3.91 -10.65
CA THR A 39 0.87 4.40 -12.03
C THR A 39 1.41 5.82 -12.14
N ALA A 40 0.97 6.72 -11.25
CA ALA A 40 1.45 8.10 -11.20
C ALA A 40 2.95 8.16 -10.90
N ILE A 41 3.41 7.41 -9.90
CA ILE A 41 4.83 7.34 -9.52
C ILE A 41 5.68 6.77 -10.65
N ASN A 42 5.25 5.70 -11.29
CA ASN A 42 5.97 5.15 -12.44
C ASN A 42 6.08 6.14 -13.59
N SER A 43 5.06 6.96 -13.81
CA SER A 43 5.09 8.03 -14.81
C SER A 43 6.08 9.12 -14.42
N MET A 44 6.08 9.56 -13.15
CA MET A 44 7.05 10.52 -12.62
C MET A 44 8.49 9.98 -12.69
N THR A 45 8.70 8.69 -12.43
CA THR A 45 10.00 8.03 -12.54
C THR A 45 10.54 8.13 -13.95
N LYS A 46 9.71 7.84 -14.97
CA LYS A 46 10.11 7.94 -16.37
C LYS A 46 10.45 9.38 -16.77
N ILE A 47 9.68 10.36 -16.30
CA ILE A 47 9.99 11.77 -16.52
C ILE A 47 11.34 12.13 -15.91
N ALA A 48 11.57 11.75 -14.65
CA ALA A 48 12.85 12.01 -13.97
C ALA A 48 14.04 11.30 -14.65
N GLU A 49 13.84 10.10 -15.19
CA GLU A 49 14.85 9.38 -15.98
C GLU A 49 15.20 10.15 -17.27
N LEU A 50 14.19 10.65 -18.00
CA LEU A 50 14.39 11.46 -19.19
C LEU A 50 15.10 12.79 -18.88
N GLU A 51 14.67 13.50 -17.84
CA GLU A 51 15.31 14.74 -17.40
C GLU A 51 16.77 14.52 -17.02
N SER A 52 17.08 13.45 -16.29
CA SER A 52 18.43 13.07 -15.89
C SER A 52 19.33 12.76 -17.10
N GLN A 53 18.78 12.10 -18.12
CA GLN A 53 19.49 11.82 -19.37
C GLN A 53 19.72 13.10 -20.19
N MET A 54 18.72 13.99 -20.30
CA MET A 54 18.82 15.25 -21.04
C MET A 54 19.79 16.25 -20.42
N LEU A 55 19.82 16.35 -19.08
CA LEU A 55 20.75 17.21 -18.34
C LEU A 55 22.17 16.62 -18.27
N GLY A 56 22.39 15.45 -18.86
CA GLY A 56 23.69 14.82 -19.04
C GLY A 56 24.39 14.47 -17.75
N SER A 57 23.83 13.55 -16.93
CA SER A 57 24.43 12.91 -15.74
C SER A 57 25.16 13.79 -14.68
N LEU A 58 25.19 15.11 -14.85
CA LEU A 58 26.00 16.04 -14.07
C LEU A 58 25.40 16.33 -12.69
N LEU A 59 24.18 15.88 -12.45
CA LEU A 59 23.46 16.12 -11.19
C LEU A 59 23.14 14.79 -10.50
N PRO A 60 23.87 14.43 -9.43
CA PRO A 60 23.59 13.26 -8.57
C PRO A 60 22.17 13.25 -7.98
N LYS A 61 21.47 14.38 -8.05
CA LYS A 61 20.08 14.54 -7.59
C LYS A 61 19.08 13.80 -8.48
N GLY A 62 19.29 13.76 -9.80
CA GLY A 62 18.38 13.08 -10.73
C GLY A 62 18.36 11.56 -10.53
N SER A 63 19.55 10.94 -10.37
CA SER A 63 19.64 9.51 -10.08
C SER A 63 19.06 9.13 -8.72
N ARG A 64 19.29 9.94 -7.68
CA ARG A 64 18.66 9.74 -6.35
C ARG A 64 17.14 9.91 -6.38
N GLN A 65 16.63 10.83 -7.18
CA GLN A 65 15.20 11.06 -7.34
C GLN A 65 14.51 9.85 -8.01
N VAL A 66 15.08 9.34 -9.10
CA VAL A 66 14.59 8.12 -9.77
C VAL A 66 14.56 6.94 -8.81
N GLU A 67 15.64 6.73 -8.05
CA GLU A 67 15.72 5.63 -7.09
C GLU A 67 14.71 5.77 -5.93
N SER A 68 14.49 7.00 -5.45
CA SER A 68 13.49 7.27 -4.41
C SER A 68 12.07 6.96 -4.92
N LEU A 69 11.76 7.32 -6.15
CA LEU A 69 10.46 7.05 -6.77
C LEU A 69 10.23 5.54 -7.02
N LYS A 70 11.26 4.81 -7.47
CA LYS A 70 11.20 3.34 -7.59
C LYS A 70 10.92 2.67 -6.26
N ASN A 71 11.66 3.05 -5.22
CA ASN A 71 11.45 2.51 -3.87
C ASN A 71 10.07 2.85 -3.30
N LEU A 72 9.56 4.05 -3.56
CA LEU A 72 8.19 4.41 -3.17
C LEU A 72 7.15 3.55 -3.90
N SER A 73 7.32 3.32 -5.20
CA SER A 73 6.43 2.44 -5.98
C SER A 73 6.38 1.02 -5.41
N ILE A 74 7.52 0.47 -4.99
CA ILE A 74 7.60 -0.87 -4.38
C ILE A 74 6.79 -0.90 -3.08
N LYS A 75 7.02 0.06 -2.19
CA LYS A 75 6.31 0.13 -0.90
C LYS A 75 4.79 0.25 -1.04
N ILE A 76 4.32 1.01 -2.03
CA ILE A 76 2.88 1.14 -2.28
C ILE A 76 2.30 -0.18 -2.81
N ALA A 77 3.03 -0.89 -3.67
CA ALA A 77 2.62 -2.21 -4.13
C ALA A 77 2.58 -3.24 -2.99
N GLU A 78 3.55 -3.22 -2.08
CA GLU A 78 3.55 -4.06 -0.87
C GLU A 78 2.33 -3.78 0.02
N ILE A 79 1.96 -2.50 0.22
CA ILE A 79 0.76 -2.13 0.97
C ILE A 79 -0.50 -2.67 0.28
N ALA A 80 -0.60 -2.55 -1.05
CA ALA A 80 -1.74 -3.07 -1.80
C ALA A 80 -1.87 -4.59 -1.64
N PHE A 81 -0.75 -5.31 -1.66
CA PHE A 81 -0.73 -6.75 -1.41
C PHE A 81 -1.19 -7.11 0.00
N ASN A 82 -0.68 -6.41 1.03
CA ASN A 82 -1.09 -6.65 2.42
C ASN A 82 -2.58 -6.37 2.65
N VAL A 83 -3.14 -5.35 1.98
CA VAL A 83 -4.57 -5.02 2.04
C VAL A 83 -5.41 -6.15 1.41
N GLU A 84 -4.93 -6.73 0.32
CA GLU A 84 -5.55 -7.90 -0.31
C GLU A 84 -5.47 -9.15 0.59
N ASP A 85 -4.35 -9.38 1.27
CA ASP A 85 -4.22 -10.48 2.23
C ASP A 85 -5.21 -10.34 3.38
N VAL A 86 -5.39 -9.14 3.92
CA VAL A 86 -6.41 -8.87 4.96
C VAL A 86 -7.82 -9.17 4.45
N ARG A 87 -8.12 -8.88 3.18
CA ARG A 87 -9.39 -9.27 2.54
C ARG A 87 -9.55 -10.79 2.48
N HIS A 88 -8.48 -11.50 2.14
CA HIS A 88 -8.49 -12.96 2.09
C HIS A 88 -8.71 -13.57 3.48
N GLU A 89 -8.05 -13.05 4.52
CA GLU A 89 -8.21 -13.51 5.91
C GLU A 89 -9.60 -13.23 6.50
N GLN A 90 -10.33 -12.28 5.93
CA GLN A 90 -11.70 -11.95 6.32
C GLN A 90 -12.75 -12.89 5.69
N ARG A 91 -12.41 -13.65 4.65
CA ARG A 91 -13.33 -14.56 3.94
C ARG A 91 -13.19 -16.00 4.40
#